data_AF-K6Z3N0-F1
#
_entry.id   AF-K6Z3N0-F1
#
_cell.length_a   1.000
_cell.length_b   1.000
_cell.length_c   1.000
_cell.angle_alpha   90.00
_cell.angle_beta   90.00
_cell.angle_gamma   90.00
#
_symmetry.space_group_name_H-M   'P 1'
#
loop_
_entity.id
_entity.type
_entity.pdbx_description
1 polymer ?
#
loop_
_entity_poly.entity_id
_entity_poly.type
_entity_poly.pdbx_seq_one_letter_code
_entity_poly.pdbx_strand_id
1 'polypeptide(L)'
;MMHVHLVFVTKYRCGVFTKEILDGLRPIFASVCIDFEAELIEFDGEDDHVHLLVNYPPKVAVSKLVNSLKGISSLMIRKKKYPSIQKKLWGGALWSPSYFAGSCGGAPIAVIRKYIEQQQTPH
;
A
#
# COMPACT_ATOMS: atom_id res chain seq x y z
N MET A 1 9.54 -10.33 -9.93
CA MET A 1 9.16 -9.55 -8.75
C MET A 1 9.17 -8.09 -9.12
N MET A 2 8.13 -7.33 -8.76
CA MET A 2 8.00 -5.90 -9.02
C MET A 2 7.83 -5.17 -7.69
N HIS A 3 8.31 -3.93 -7.58
CA HIS A 3 8.02 -3.11 -6.41
C HIS A 3 6.98 -2.04 -6.73
N VAL A 4 6.10 -1.80 -5.77
CA VAL A 4 5.12 -0.72 -5.82
C VAL A 4 5.16 0.07 -4.51
N HIS A 5 5.18 1.39 -4.63
CA HIS A 5 4.91 2.32 -3.54
C HIS A 5 3.43 2.65 -3.52
N LEU A 6 2.78 2.33 -2.40
CA LEU A 6 1.38 2.60 -2.17
C LEU A 6 1.24 3.68 -1.10
N VAL A 7 0.29 4.59 -1.29
CA VAL A 7 -0.11 5.56 -0.24
C VAL A 7 -1.60 5.45 0.02
N PHE A 8 -1.95 5.25 1.28
CA PHE A 8 -3.33 5.25 1.76
C PHE A 8 -3.56 6.42 2.69
N VAL A 9 -4.55 7.24 2.38
CA VAL A 9 -4.93 8.40 3.20
C VAL A 9 -6.19 8.04 3.99
N THR A 10 -6.27 8.49 5.24
CA THR A 10 -7.45 8.32 6.08
C THR A 10 -8.64 9.06 5.46
N LYS A 11 -9.85 8.59 5.79
CA LYS A 11 -11.06 9.27 5.33
C LYS A 11 -11.08 10.70 5.87
N TYR A 12 -11.37 11.65 4.97
CA TYR A 12 -11.32 13.10 5.23
C TYR A 12 -9.96 13.62 5.69
N ARG A 13 -8.86 12.87 5.45
CA ARG A 13 -7.51 13.26 5.82
C ARG A 13 -7.41 13.60 7.33
N CYS A 14 -8.13 12.81 8.13
CA CYS A 14 -8.19 12.97 9.57
C CYS A 14 -6.92 12.41 10.20
N GLY A 15 -6.18 13.24 10.95
CA GLY A 15 -5.07 12.83 11.81
C GLY A 15 -5.56 11.94 12.95
N VAL A 16 -5.59 10.63 12.74
CA VAL A 16 -6.08 9.60 13.70
C VAL A 16 -5.02 8.61 14.10
N PHE A 17 -3.95 8.48 13.31
CA PHE A 17 -2.87 7.55 13.57
C PHE A 17 -1.93 8.08 14.63
N THR A 18 -1.66 7.22 15.59
CA THR A 18 -0.59 7.35 16.58
C THR A 18 0.43 6.27 16.30
N LYS A 19 1.62 6.37 16.91
CA LYS A 19 2.66 5.33 16.79
C LYS A 19 2.12 3.94 17.12
N GLU A 20 1.33 3.81 18.18
CA GLU A 20 0.67 2.56 18.57
C GLU A 20 -0.24 1.98 17.46
N ILE A 21 -0.98 2.85 16.76
CA ILE A 21 -1.87 2.41 15.68
C ILE A 21 -1.06 1.99 14.45
N LEU A 22 0.01 2.73 14.11
CA LEU A 22 0.92 2.37 13.02
C LEU A 22 1.61 1.03 13.30
N ASP A 23 2.11 0.84 14.53
CA ASP A 23 2.71 -0.43 14.96
C ASP A 23 1.70 -1.58 14.92
N GLY A 24 0.41 -1.29 15.19
CA GLY A 24 -0.69 -2.23 15.02
C GLY A 24 -1.06 -2.53 13.55
N LEU A 25 -0.82 -1.60 12.63
CA LEU A 25 -1.12 -1.72 11.19
C LEU A 25 -0.07 -2.56 10.46
N ARG A 26 1.22 -2.37 10.77
CA ARG A 26 2.35 -3.08 10.14
C ARG A 26 2.14 -4.60 10.04
N PRO A 27 1.84 -5.35 11.12
CA PRO A 27 1.64 -6.79 11.04
C PRO A 27 0.39 -7.19 10.23
N ILE A 28 -0.65 -6.34 10.20
CA ILE A 28 -1.85 -6.61 9.39
C ILE A 28 -1.51 -6.50 7.91
N PHE A 29 -0.79 -5.44 7.51
CA PHE A 29 -0.36 -5.29 6.12
C PHE A 29 0.61 -6.39 5.69
N ALA A 30 1.55 -6.77 6.56
CA ALA A 30 2.47 -7.88 6.29
C ALA A 30 1.72 -9.20 6.07
N SER A 31 0.74 -9.52 6.93
CA SER A 31 -0.10 -10.72 6.78
C SER A 31 -0.86 -10.72 5.46
N VAL A 32 -1.48 -9.60 5.08
CA VAL A 32 -2.19 -9.50 3.81
C VAL A 32 -1.23 -9.62 2.61
N CYS A 33 0.00 -9.11 2.71
CA CYS A 33 0.98 -9.30 1.63
C CYS A 33 1.31 -10.79 1.43
N ILE A 34 1.49 -11.55 2.52
CA ILE A 34 1.76 -13.00 2.47
C ILE A 34 0.64 -13.75 1.74
N ASP A 35 -0.63 -13.42 2.01
CA ASP A 35 -1.78 -14.03 1.33
C ASP A 35 -1.77 -13.83 -0.21
N PHE A 36 -1.03 -12.82 -0.68
CA PHE A 36 -0.88 -12.49 -2.10
C PHE A 36 0.47 -12.94 -2.68
N GLU A 37 1.23 -13.79 -1.98
CA GLU A 37 2.61 -14.16 -2.33
C GLU A 37 3.52 -12.92 -2.49
N ALA A 38 3.20 -11.84 -1.77
CA ALA A 38 3.91 -10.57 -1.76
C ALA A 38 4.61 -10.35 -0.42
N GLU A 39 5.51 -9.38 -0.39
CA GLU A 39 6.33 -9.05 0.76
C GLU A 39 6.21 -7.55 1.06
N LEU A 40 5.87 -7.22 2.31
CA LEU A 40 5.94 -5.85 2.80
C LEU A 40 7.40 -5.53 3.12
N ILE A 41 8.05 -4.77 2.24
CA ILE A 41 9.46 -4.39 2.37
C ILE A 41 9.62 -3.28 3.40
N GLU A 42 8.86 -2.20 3.25
CA GLU A 42 8.86 -1.09 4.21
C GLU A 42 7.47 -0.52 4.45
N PHE A 43 7.28 0.01 5.65
CA PHE A 43 6.03 0.62 6.09
C PHE A 43 6.32 1.72 7.12
N ASP A 44 5.77 2.90 6.84
CA ASP A 44 5.68 3.98 7.82
C ASP A 44 4.51 4.91 7.47
N GLY A 45 4.23 5.91 8.29
CA GLY A 45 3.19 6.87 8.01
C GLY A 45 3.20 8.08 8.94
N GLU A 46 2.34 9.04 8.61
CA GLU A 46 2.04 10.20 9.43
C GLU A 46 0.68 10.00 10.12
N ASP A 47 0.11 11.08 10.68
CA ASP A 47 -1.13 10.99 11.43
C ASP A 47 -2.37 10.73 10.55
N ASP A 48 -2.33 11.10 9.27
CA ASP A 48 -3.43 11.04 8.32
C ASP A 48 -3.19 10.12 7.11
N HIS A 49 -1.99 9.55 6.93
CA HIS A 49 -1.69 8.65 5.82
C HIS A 49 -0.56 7.67 6.11
N VAL A 50 -0.50 6.59 5.31
CA VAL A 50 0.56 5.58 5.39
C VAL A 50 1.17 5.30 4.03
N HIS A 51 2.44 4.96 4.03
CA HIS A 51 3.24 4.52 2.90
C HIS A 51 3.60 3.05 3.04
N LEU A 52 3.44 2.28 1.97
CA LEU A 52 3.87 0.89 1.89
C LEU A 52 4.79 0.73 0.68
N LEU A 53 5.95 0.10 0.88
CA LEU A 53 6.76 -0.45 -0.20
C LEU A 53 6.52 -1.96 -0.23
N VAL A 54 5.94 -2.45 -1.32
CA VAL A 54 5.58 -3.85 -1.47
C VAL A 54 6.30 -4.45 -2.66
N ASN A 55 6.96 -5.58 -2.44
CA ASN A 55 7.47 -6.44 -3.49
C ASN A 55 6.41 -7.51 -3.82
N TYR A 56 5.98 -7.62 -5.07
CA TYR A 56 4.87 -8.49 -5.44
C TYR A 56 5.07 -9.22 -6.78
N PRO A 57 4.40 -10.36 -6.98
CA PRO A 57 4.43 -11.07 -8.26
C PRO A 57 3.68 -10.30 -9.36
N PRO A 58 4.20 -10.24 -10.61
CA PRO A 58 3.52 -9.54 -11.71
C PRO A 58 2.11 -10.05 -12.04
N LYS A 59 1.80 -11.31 -11.68
CA LYS A 59 0.46 -11.92 -11.82
C LYS A 59 -0.60 -11.29 -10.90
N VAL A 60 -0.17 -10.60 -9.83
CA VAL A 60 -1.08 -9.96 -8.88
C VAL A 60 -1.45 -8.58 -9.38
N ALA A 61 -2.75 -8.36 -9.60
CA ALA A 61 -3.26 -7.04 -9.90
C ALA A 61 -3.14 -6.13 -8.66
N VAL A 62 -2.45 -5.00 -8.78
CA VAL A 62 -2.24 -4.03 -7.69
C VAL A 62 -3.57 -3.60 -7.07
N SER A 63 -4.61 -3.41 -7.87
CA SER A 63 -5.95 -3.04 -7.38
C SER A 63 -6.55 -4.09 -6.45
N LYS A 64 -6.34 -5.39 -6.71
CA LYS A 64 -6.81 -6.47 -5.82
C LYS A 64 -6.05 -6.48 -4.50
N LEU A 65 -4.74 -6.31 -4.56
CA LEU A 65 -3.88 -6.20 -3.38
C LEU A 65 -4.30 -4.99 -2.52
N VAL A 66 -4.44 -3.81 -3.12
CA VAL A 66 -4.88 -2.58 -2.43
C VAL A 66 -6.26 -2.75 -1.78
N ASN A 67 -7.21 -3.38 -2.47
CA ASN A 67 -8.54 -3.63 -1.91
C ASN A 67 -8.47 -4.49 -0.64
N SER A 68 -7.66 -5.55 -0.64
CA SER A 68 -7.46 -6.39 0.55
C SER A 68 -6.72 -5.65 1.66
N LEU A 69 -5.61 -4.95 1.33
CA LEU A 69 -4.84 -4.18 2.30
C LEU A 69 -5.74 -3.17 3.02
N LYS A 70 -6.50 -2.35 2.29
CA LYS A 70 -7.40 -1.34 2.86
C LYS A 70 -8.59 -1.95 3.60
N GLY A 71 -9.19 -3.02 3.05
CA GLY A 71 -10.35 -3.67 3.64
C GLY A 71 -10.03 -4.33 4.98
N ILE A 72 -9.03 -5.21 5.01
CA ILE A 72 -8.65 -5.97 6.20
C ILE A 72 -8.05 -5.05 7.27
N SER A 73 -7.18 -4.11 6.91
CA SER A 73 -6.64 -3.13 7.88
C SER A 73 -7.74 -2.28 8.52
N SER A 74 -8.69 -1.77 7.72
CA SER A 74 -9.84 -1.01 8.24
C SER A 74 -10.66 -1.83 9.23
N LEU A 75 -10.98 -3.08 8.89
CA LEU A 75 -11.74 -3.97 9.77
C LEU A 75 -10.99 -4.24 11.08
N MET A 76 -9.74 -4.66 10.99
CA MET A 76 -8.94 -5.11 12.14
C MET A 76 -8.59 -3.96 13.09
N ILE A 77 -8.20 -2.79 12.57
CA ILE A 77 -7.91 -1.62 13.41
C ILE A 77 -9.16 -1.08 14.07
N ARG A 78 -10.31 -1.04 13.38
CA ARG A 78 -11.56 -0.57 14.00
C ARG A 78 -12.05 -1.49 15.11
N LYS A 79 -11.80 -2.81 15.02
CA LYS A 79 -12.09 -3.77 16.10
C LYS A 79 -11.31 -3.47 17.39
N LYS A 80 -10.13 -2.84 17.30
CA LYS A 80 -9.32 -2.44 18.47
C LYS A 80 -9.89 -1.23 19.24
N LYS A 81 -10.90 -0.55 18.69
CA LYS A 81 -11.65 0.53 19.38
C LYS A 81 -10.79 1.71 19.88
N TYR A 82 -9.74 2.09 19.14
CA TYR A 82 -8.93 3.25 19.49
C TYR A 82 -9.77 4.54 19.59
N PRO A 83 -9.64 5.34 20.67
CA PRO A 83 -10.44 6.56 20.86
C PRO A 83 -10.25 7.60 19.74
N SER A 84 -9.04 7.73 19.20
CA SER A 84 -8.73 8.67 18.10
C SER A 84 -9.54 8.36 16.84
N ILE A 85 -9.70 7.08 16.52
CA ILE A 85 -10.46 6.59 15.37
C ILE A 85 -11.96 6.67 15.64
N GLN A 86 -12.43 6.24 16.80
CA GLN A 86 -13.88 6.25 17.11
C GLN A 86 -14.48 7.66 17.10
N LYS A 87 -13.76 8.64 17.65
CA LYS A 87 -14.23 10.02 17.73
C LYS A 87 -14.30 10.70 16.36
N LYS A 88 -13.30 10.46 15.50
CA LYS A 88 -13.15 11.18 14.22
C LYS A 88 -13.76 10.44 13.02
N LEU A 89 -13.84 9.11 13.05
CA LEU A 89 -14.25 8.26 11.91
C LEU A 89 -15.50 7.42 12.22
N TRP A 90 -16.59 8.09 12.54
CA TRP A 90 -17.89 7.50 12.86
C TRP A 90 -18.60 6.86 11.65
N GLY A 91 -18.32 7.32 10.44
CA GLY A 91 -18.96 6.88 9.18
C GLY A 91 -18.47 5.54 8.61
N GLY A 92 -17.99 4.62 9.44
CA GLY A 92 -17.76 3.23 9.03
C GLY A 92 -16.50 2.93 8.20
N ALA A 93 -15.70 3.92 7.82
CA ALA A 93 -14.56 3.75 6.93
C ALA A 93 -13.29 4.42 7.47
N LEU A 94 -12.20 3.66 7.52
CA LEU A 94 -10.88 4.16 7.93
C LEU A 94 -10.21 4.97 6.81
N TRP A 95 -10.26 4.45 5.59
CA TRP A 95 -9.53 4.99 4.45
C TRP A 95 -10.43 5.82 3.53
N SER A 96 -9.83 6.81 2.85
CA SER A 96 -10.37 7.38 1.62
C SER A 96 -10.61 6.28 0.58
N PRO A 97 -11.59 6.39 -0.33
CA PRO A 97 -11.72 5.43 -1.44
C PRO A 97 -10.48 5.41 -2.36
N SER A 98 -9.83 6.56 -2.54
CA SER A 98 -8.64 6.70 -3.40
C SER A 98 -7.37 6.09 -2.79
N TYR A 99 -6.37 5.84 -3.62
CA TYR A 99 -5.01 5.45 -3.23
C TYR A 99 -4.01 5.93 -4.29
N PHE A 100 -2.74 6.08 -3.90
CA PHE A 100 -1.64 6.22 -4.84
C PHE A 100 -0.98 4.87 -5.08
N ALA A 101 -0.52 4.63 -6.31
CA ALA A 101 0.35 3.51 -6.66
C ALA A 101 1.41 3.98 -7.66
N GLY A 102 2.69 3.86 -7.31
CA GLY A 102 3.81 4.17 -8.19
C GLY A 102 4.77 2.98 -8.27
N SER A 103 5.21 2.61 -9.46
CA SER A 103 6.23 1.55 -9.60
C SER A 103 7.57 2.04 -9.05
N CYS A 104 8.25 1.19 -8.29
CA CYS A 104 9.57 1.46 -7.75
C CYS A 104 10.57 0.49 -8.38
N GLY A 105 11.69 1.01 -8.87
CA GLY A 105 12.76 0.17 -9.40
C GLY A 105 12.56 -0.29 -10.85
N GLY A 106 13.68 -0.29 -11.56
CA GLY A 106 13.79 -0.52 -13.00
C GLY A 106 14.87 0.41 -13.55
N ALA A 107 15.56 -0.02 -14.62
CA ALA A 107 16.42 0.91 -15.35
C ALA A 107 15.56 2.10 -15.83
N PRO A 108 16.10 3.34 -15.87
CA PRO A 108 15.35 4.48 -16.37
C PRO A 108 14.69 4.15 -17.71
N ILE A 109 13.48 4.66 -17.95
CA ILE A 109 12.74 4.39 -19.20
C ILE A 109 13.61 4.66 -20.43
N ALA A 110 14.46 5.68 -20.38
CA ALA A 110 15.43 5.99 -21.44
C ALA A 110 16.45 4.86 -21.70
N VAL A 111 16.93 4.20 -20.64
CA VAL A 111 17.87 3.07 -20.74
C VAL A 111 17.20 1.84 -21.35
N ILE A 112 15.98 1.52 -20.89
CA ILE A 112 15.22 0.39 -21.46
C ILE A 112 14.88 0.64 -22.92
N ARG A 113 14.47 1.86 -23.28
CA ARG A 113 14.19 2.26 -24.66
C ARG A 113 15.42 2.07 -25.56
N LYS A 114 16.56 2.62 -25.15
CA LYS A 114 17.82 2.48 -25.90
C LYS A 114 18.23 1.02 -26.06
N TYR A 115 18.04 0.20 -25.02
CA TYR A 115 18.30 -1.23 -25.09
C TYR A 115 17.42 -1.94 -26.14
N ILE A 116 16.13 -1.58 -26.23
CA ILE A 116 15.19 -2.13 -27.23
C ILE A 116 15.58 -1.72 -28.65
N GLU A 117 15.90 -0.43 -28.86
CA GLU A 117 16.32 0.10 -30.18
C GLU A 117 17.60 -0.56 -30.71
N GLN A 118 18.44 -1.07 -29.81
CA GLN A 118 19.70 -1.74 -30.15
C GLN A 118 19.55 -3.25 -30.36
N GLN A 119 18.37 -3.84 -30.16
CA GLN A 119 18.14 -5.26 -30.45
C GLN A 119 18.09 -5.48 -31.97
N GLN A 120 18.78 -6.52 -32.45
CA GLN A 120 18.74 -6.89 -33.86
C GLN A 120 17.37 -7.45 -34.22
N THR A 121 16.67 -6.82 -35.16
CA THR A 121 15.44 -7.34 -35.75
C THR A 121 15.79 -8.50 -36.69
N PRO A 122 15.28 -9.73 -36.46
CA PRO A 122 15.51 -10.86 -37.35
C PRO A 122 14.95 -10.58 -38.75
N HIS A 123 15.62 -11.11 -39.78
CA HIS A 123 15.20 -11.04 -41.19
C HIS A 123 14.09 -12.04 -41.52
#